data_AF-A0A7C4L856-F1
#
_entry.id   AF-A0A7C4L856-F1
#
_cell.length_a   1.000
_cell.length_b   1.000
_cell.length_c   1.000
_cell.angle_alpha   90.00
_cell.angle_beta   90.00
_cell.angle_gamma   90.00
#
_symmetry.space_group_name_H-M   'P 1'
#
loop_
_entity.id
_entity.type
_entity.pdbx_description
1 polymer ?
#
loop_
_entity_poly.entity_id
_entity_poly.type
_entity_poly.pdbx_seq_one_letter_code
_entity_poly.pdbx_strand_id
1 'polypeptide(L)'
;MNIDTARWESFTQITNPSTGPQQELGYSNQENALAFLEEEYRNSHPQEKFGEVSIALADVKNFIGPFEQALENGYVQNIPDYADGFLASNVQKKGLENIYVVRSPENSSLAQAQPKSWKNHQPSNLKQFIINLEDFRNKIDKKYAHIEEFYRNVYKEITYKQIRFCKNAINFGTPEYTVGQKTLQRWRQLIDIKATKEVGEVSLVHEELAIAILEKGMSIDPEKTQLFENVQQALAFWKLTEKEMAAITGDEELNTNEITPTQGQRLFEVLKNRLGIDWVIEINAESKAIDIDPAARKIYYPATRSLNPDEIVLLPAHELGVHVISGENGAKQLFSLLRTGTLDYLATQEGLAIIAEMIAGEPFGHPRQRLFAARYLAIAMSLKTIKTETGEFKPKHTLQEIYNTLRKYGIPLEDAAKTVWRIVRGTSLTRQVVELDIGDGQSIKVAETFVKDAIYFEGFIKLRNFFMETVPLLEKEVDEQGNISIHGKKPEDFSTRLLARVGRAIAMQKQAKYVGAKDLHSFKTMKTIYNAYVSLGRSALMDIMQNFLVGKLRFEEMTADSPWNEKLIRDGLIEFKNIFEPTTS
;
A
#
# COMPACT_ATOMS: atom_id res chain seq x y z
N MET A 1 23.81 34.19 -5.14
CA MET A 1 23.41 32.95 -4.48
C MET A 1 22.01 32.65 -4.99
N ASN A 2 21.93 32.03 -6.17
CA ASN A 2 20.65 31.67 -6.76
C ASN A 2 20.35 30.26 -6.26
N ILE A 3 19.45 30.16 -5.29
CA ILE A 3 18.93 28.87 -4.83
C ILE A 3 18.11 28.29 -6.01
N ASP A 4 18.27 27.00 -6.29
CA ASP A 4 17.45 26.25 -7.26
C ASP A 4 16.00 26.11 -6.76
N THR A 5 15.33 27.26 -6.73
CA THR A 5 13.97 27.49 -6.25
C THR A 5 12.95 27.08 -7.29
N ALA A 6 13.33 26.99 -8.57
CA ALA A 6 12.44 26.65 -9.67
C ALA A 6 11.74 25.31 -9.43
N ARG A 7 12.46 24.30 -8.90
CA ARG A 7 11.88 22.98 -8.62
C ARG A 7 10.87 23.00 -7.46
N TRP A 8 11.23 23.64 -6.33
CA TRP A 8 10.34 23.82 -5.18
C TRP A 8 9.10 24.69 -5.53
N GLU A 9 9.32 25.79 -6.23
CA GLU A 9 8.28 26.71 -6.67
C GLU A 9 7.35 26.04 -7.68
N SER A 10 7.88 25.27 -8.64
CA SER A 10 7.03 24.52 -9.57
C SER A 10 6.08 23.54 -8.86
N PHE A 11 6.51 22.97 -7.74
CA PHE A 11 5.70 22.04 -6.95
C PHE A 11 4.70 22.75 -6.05
N THR A 12 5.08 23.89 -5.47
CA THR A 12 4.21 24.69 -4.59
C THR A 12 3.25 25.60 -5.37
N GLN A 13 3.51 25.86 -6.66
CA GLN A 13 2.65 26.62 -7.57
C GLN A 13 1.60 25.75 -8.28
N ILE A 14 1.47 24.46 -7.95
CA ILE A 14 0.33 23.64 -8.38
C ILE A 14 -0.93 24.22 -7.72
N THR A 15 -1.57 25.14 -8.43
CA THR A 15 -2.78 25.84 -8.01
C THR A 15 -4.00 25.07 -8.50
N ASN A 16 -5.17 25.28 -7.87
CA ASN A 16 -6.40 24.72 -8.40
C ASN A 16 -6.59 25.20 -9.85
N PRO A 17 -7.18 24.36 -10.72
CA PRO A 17 -7.62 24.83 -12.03
C PRO A 17 -8.45 26.10 -11.83
N SER A 18 -8.11 27.17 -12.56
CA SER A 18 -8.91 28.39 -12.56
C SER A 18 -10.37 28.00 -12.76
N THR A 19 -11.26 28.47 -11.89
CA THR A 19 -12.71 28.27 -11.97
C THR A 19 -13.28 29.03 -13.18
N GLY A 20 -12.84 28.65 -14.39
CA GLY A 20 -13.56 28.96 -15.61
C GLY A 20 -14.95 28.33 -15.51
N PRO A 21 -15.96 28.92 -16.18
CA PRO A 21 -17.31 28.38 -16.16
C PRO A 21 -17.24 26.91 -16.61
N GLN A 22 -17.49 25.99 -15.67
CA GLN A 22 -17.66 24.59 -15.98
C GLN A 22 -18.75 24.55 -17.05
N GLN A 23 -18.41 24.08 -18.26
CA GLN A 23 -19.43 23.75 -19.23
C GLN A 23 -20.32 22.71 -18.55
N GLU A 24 -21.53 23.11 -18.19
CA GLU A 24 -22.56 22.25 -17.60
C GLU A 24 -22.92 21.14 -18.59
N LEU A 25 -22.12 20.08 -18.61
CA LEU A 25 -22.63 18.76 -18.94
C LEU A 25 -23.58 18.41 -17.79
N GLY A 26 -24.88 18.32 -18.08
CA GLY A 26 -25.93 18.18 -17.08
C GLY A 26 -25.53 17.20 -15.97
N TYR A 27 -25.45 17.72 -14.73
CA TYR A 27 -24.87 17.04 -13.56
C TYR A 27 -25.37 15.60 -13.37
N SER A 28 -26.64 15.30 -13.71
CA SER A 28 -27.19 13.95 -13.59
C SER A 28 -26.56 12.91 -14.52
N ASN A 29 -26.16 13.28 -15.74
CA ASN A 29 -25.56 12.34 -16.69
C ASN A 29 -24.08 12.08 -16.36
N GLN A 30 -23.39 13.09 -15.82
CA GLN A 30 -22.00 12.96 -15.40
C GLN A 30 -21.89 12.16 -14.10
N GLU A 31 -22.75 12.40 -13.11
CA GLU A 31 -22.83 11.61 -11.88
C GLU A 31 -23.19 10.15 -12.16
N ASN A 32 -24.14 9.88 -13.06
CA ASN A 32 -24.49 8.52 -13.44
C ASN A 32 -23.37 7.82 -14.22
N ALA A 33 -22.67 8.52 -15.12
CA ALA A 33 -21.54 7.97 -15.85
C ALA A 33 -20.33 7.71 -14.92
N LEU A 34 -20.08 8.60 -13.96
CA LEU A 34 -19.06 8.44 -12.92
C LEU A 34 -19.40 7.27 -12.00
N ALA A 35 -20.62 7.22 -11.47
CA ALA A 35 -21.09 6.12 -10.62
C ALA A 35 -20.98 4.77 -11.35
N PHE A 36 -21.34 4.74 -12.64
CA PHE A 36 -21.18 3.55 -13.48
C PHE A 36 -19.71 3.15 -13.64
N LEU A 37 -18.82 4.09 -13.98
CA LEU A 37 -17.38 3.83 -14.13
C LEU A 37 -16.72 3.39 -12.81
N GLU A 38 -17.19 3.92 -11.68
CA GLU A 38 -16.75 3.53 -10.35
C GLU A 38 -17.24 2.15 -9.95
N GLU A 39 -18.46 1.80 -10.31
CA GLU A 39 -18.99 0.46 -10.13
C GLU A 39 -18.23 -0.56 -11.01
N GLU A 40 -17.91 -0.20 -12.27
CA GLU A 40 -17.03 -0.98 -13.15
C GLU A 40 -15.68 -1.24 -12.48
N TYR A 41 -15.07 -0.20 -11.92
CA TYR A 41 -13.75 -0.31 -11.31
C TYR A 41 -13.78 -1.12 -10.00
N ARG A 42 -14.71 -0.84 -9.07
CA ARG A 42 -14.86 -1.62 -7.82
C ARG A 42 -15.10 -3.10 -8.09
N ASN A 43 -15.92 -3.40 -9.09
CA ASN A 43 -16.19 -4.76 -9.52
C ASN A 43 -14.97 -5.44 -10.18
N SER A 44 -13.88 -4.74 -10.46
CA SER A 44 -12.64 -5.29 -11.01
C SER A 44 -11.50 -5.41 -9.99
N HIS A 45 -11.66 -4.78 -8.82
CA HIS A 45 -10.67 -4.75 -7.74
C HIS A 45 -11.37 -5.03 -6.40
N PRO A 46 -11.84 -6.27 -6.16
CA PRO A 46 -12.49 -6.62 -4.89
C PRO A 46 -11.54 -6.33 -3.73
N GLN A 47 -12.02 -5.56 -2.77
CA GLN A 47 -11.22 -4.97 -1.71
C GLN A 47 -10.47 -5.99 -0.84
N GLU A 48 -9.35 -5.48 -0.35
CA GLU A 48 -8.38 -5.79 0.71
C GLU A 48 -8.46 -7.04 1.61
N LYS A 49 -9.33 -8.01 1.37
CA LYS A 49 -9.15 -9.40 1.87
C LYS A 49 -8.14 -10.14 0.99
N PHE A 50 -6.95 -9.56 0.88
CA PHE A 50 -5.86 -9.85 -0.07
C PHE A 50 -5.18 -11.23 0.08
N GLY A 51 -5.76 -12.13 0.88
CA GLY A 51 -5.39 -13.55 0.94
C GLY A 51 -6.46 -14.51 0.43
N GLU A 52 -7.67 -14.03 0.13
CA GLU A 52 -8.83 -14.92 -0.01
C GLU A 52 -9.56 -14.78 -1.34
N VAL A 53 -9.41 -13.66 -2.05
CA VAL A 53 -9.84 -13.58 -3.45
C VAL A 53 -8.74 -14.17 -4.32
N SER A 54 -8.39 -15.43 -4.04
CA SER A 54 -7.92 -16.28 -5.11
C SER A 54 -9.16 -16.54 -5.95
N ILE A 55 -9.23 -15.95 -7.14
CA ILE A 55 -9.85 -16.68 -8.23
C ILE A 55 -8.89 -17.84 -8.51
N ALA A 56 -8.87 -18.82 -7.60
CA ALA A 56 -8.80 -20.17 -8.07
C ALA A 56 -10.08 -20.28 -8.92
N LEU A 57 -9.93 -19.98 -10.21
CA LEU A 57 -10.63 -20.63 -11.29
C LEU A 57 -10.32 -22.12 -11.11
N ALA A 58 -10.87 -22.69 -10.03
CA ALA A 58 -11.18 -24.09 -9.94
C ALA A 58 -12.10 -24.25 -11.12
N ASP A 59 -11.52 -24.74 -12.21
CA ASP A 59 -12.13 -25.27 -13.42
C ASP A 59 -13.47 -24.60 -13.76
N VAL A 60 -13.62 -23.94 -14.90
CA VAL A 60 -14.94 -23.41 -15.32
C VAL A 60 -16.05 -24.48 -15.15
N LYS A 61 -15.68 -25.76 -15.28
CA LYS A 61 -16.47 -26.94 -14.94
C LYS A 61 -16.85 -27.10 -13.45
N ASN A 62 -16.01 -26.75 -12.48
CA ASN A 62 -16.32 -26.73 -11.05
C ASN A 62 -17.09 -25.48 -10.61
N PHE A 63 -17.00 -24.37 -11.36
CA PHE A 63 -17.89 -23.23 -11.14
C PHE A 63 -19.27 -23.48 -11.77
N ILE A 64 -19.33 -23.91 -13.03
CA ILE A 64 -20.61 -24.10 -13.75
C ILE A 64 -21.25 -25.43 -13.38
N GLY A 65 -20.47 -26.50 -13.18
CA GLY A 65 -20.94 -27.87 -13.02
C GLY A 65 -21.84 -28.10 -11.81
N PRO A 66 -21.51 -27.64 -10.58
CA PRO A 66 -22.42 -27.75 -9.45
C PRO A 66 -23.75 -27.03 -9.67
N PHE A 67 -23.75 -25.94 -10.46
CA PHE A 67 -24.96 -25.22 -10.79
C PHE A 67 -25.74 -25.92 -11.90
N GLU A 68 -25.11 -26.34 -12.99
CA GLU A 68 -25.75 -27.19 -14.02
C GLU A 68 -26.32 -28.45 -13.39
N GLN A 69 -25.60 -29.09 -12.46
CA GLN A 69 -26.07 -30.27 -11.75
C GLN A 69 -27.22 -29.95 -10.78
N ALA A 70 -27.23 -28.79 -10.12
CA ALA A 70 -28.35 -28.37 -9.29
C ALA A 70 -29.61 -28.09 -10.13
N LEU A 71 -29.44 -27.40 -11.27
CA LEU A 71 -30.52 -27.11 -12.22
C LEU A 71 -31.02 -28.41 -12.87
N GLU A 72 -30.14 -29.32 -13.25
CA GLU A 72 -30.47 -30.63 -13.84
C GLU A 72 -31.11 -31.58 -12.82
N ASN A 73 -30.65 -31.61 -11.57
CA ASN A 73 -31.26 -32.45 -10.53
C ASN A 73 -32.66 -31.96 -10.15
N GLY A 74 -32.86 -30.64 -10.05
CA GLY A 74 -34.19 -30.05 -9.88
C GLY A 74 -35.13 -30.38 -11.05
N TYR A 75 -34.58 -30.31 -12.28
CA TYR A 75 -35.28 -30.69 -13.51
C TYR A 75 -35.67 -32.18 -13.58
N VAL A 76 -34.73 -33.08 -13.28
CA VAL A 76 -34.93 -34.55 -13.38
C VAL A 76 -35.88 -35.08 -12.31
N GLN A 77 -35.87 -34.49 -11.11
CA GLN A 77 -36.70 -34.98 -10.01
C GLN A 77 -38.11 -34.38 -10.01
N ASN A 78 -38.37 -33.35 -10.82
CA ASN A 78 -39.66 -32.66 -10.90
C ASN A 78 -40.16 -32.17 -9.51
N ILE A 79 -39.22 -31.76 -8.66
CA ILE A 79 -39.47 -31.19 -7.32
C ILE A 79 -39.04 -29.72 -7.39
N PRO A 80 -39.99 -28.77 -7.62
CA PRO A 80 -39.68 -27.34 -7.72
C PRO A 80 -38.88 -26.83 -6.50
N ASP A 81 -39.27 -27.28 -5.30
CA ASP A 81 -38.69 -26.85 -4.04
C ASP A 81 -37.25 -27.36 -3.78
N TYR A 82 -36.74 -28.32 -4.56
CA TYR A 82 -35.40 -28.88 -4.34
C TYR A 82 -34.30 -27.96 -4.89
N ALA A 83 -34.52 -27.41 -6.08
CA ALA A 83 -33.66 -26.36 -6.62
C ALA A 83 -33.75 -25.13 -5.71
N ASP A 84 -34.95 -24.70 -5.35
CA ASP A 84 -35.15 -23.50 -4.54
C ASP A 84 -34.58 -23.65 -3.12
N GLY A 85 -34.69 -24.82 -2.50
CA GLY A 85 -34.10 -25.12 -1.19
C GLY A 85 -32.57 -25.26 -1.21
N PHE A 86 -31.99 -25.88 -2.25
CA PHE A 86 -30.54 -25.93 -2.43
C PHE A 86 -29.95 -24.55 -2.71
N LEU A 87 -30.65 -23.74 -3.51
CA LEU A 87 -30.22 -22.39 -3.88
C LEU A 87 -30.41 -21.39 -2.75
N ALA A 88 -31.58 -21.37 -2.12
CA ALA A 88 -31.82 -20.55 -0.94
C ALA A 88 -30.86 -20.95 0.18
N SER A 89 -30.66 -22.25 0.47
CA SER A 89 -29.75 -22.64 1.55
C SER A 89 -28.27 -22.38 1.25
N ASN A 90 -27.80 -22.45 0.00
CA ASN A 90 -26.42 -22.07 -0.33
C ASN A 90 -26.22 -20.55 -0.35
N VAL A 91 -27.17 -19.78 -0.91
CA VAL A 91 -27.12 -18.31 -0.88
C VAL A 91 -27.24 -17.79 0.56
N GLN A 92 -28.08 -18.41 1.39
CA GLN A 92 -28.37 -17.98 2.76
C GLN A 92 -27.36 -18.50 3.80
N LYS A 93 -26.79 -19.71 3.65
CA LYS A 93 -25.74 -20.24 4.57
C LYS A 93 -24.33 -19.81 4.21
N LYS A 94 -24.05 -19.48 2.94
CA LYS A 94 -22.69 -19.26 2.44
C LYS A 94 -22.50 -17.92 1.73
N GLY A 95 -23.55 -17.12 1.60
CA GLY A 95 -23.53 -15.82 0.94
C GLY A 95 -23.17 -15.89 -0.56
N LEU A 96 -23.14 -14.72 -1.20
CA LEU A 96 -22.48 -14.51 -2.50
C LEU A 96 -20.95 -14.66 -2.41
N GLU A 97 -20.41 -14.89 -1.21
CA GLU A 97 -18.98 -14.82 -0.87
C GLU A 97 -18.16 -16.00 -1.45
N ASN A 98 -18.74 -17.20 -1.57
CA ASN A 98 -18.05 -18.34 -2.21
C ASN A 98 -18.00 -18.26 -3.75
N ILE A 99 -18.70 -17.32 -4.37
CA ILE A 99 -18.57 -17.03 -5.82
C ILE A 99 -17.29 -16.22 -6.09
N TYR A 100 -16.76 -15.56 -5.05
CA TYR A 100 -15.52 -14.78 -5.09
C TYR A 100 -14.35 -15.45 -4.36
N VAL A 101 -14.62 -16.42 -3.47
CA VAL A 101 -13.61 -17.04 -2.61
C VAL A 101 -13.66 -18.56 -2.78
N VAL A 102 -12.90 -19.10 -3.73
CA VAL A 102 -12.45 -20.49 -3.63
C VAL A 102 -11.20 -20.47 -2.77
N ARG A 103 -11.38 -20.47 -1.44
CA ARG A 103 -10.33 -20.97 -0.55
C ARG A 103 -10.14 -22.43 -0.91
N SER A 104 -9.09 -22.77 -1.65
CA SER A 104 -8.63 -24.15 -1.64
C SER A 104 -8.16 -24.42 -0.22
N PRO A 105 -8.75 -25.37 0.52
CA PRO A 105 -8.08 -25.91 1.70
C PRO A 105 -6.67 -26.34 1.28
N GLU A 106 -5.66 -26.04 2.09
CA GLU A 106 -4.25 -26.39 1.81
C GLU A 106 -4.06 -27.90 1.57
N ASN A 107 -5.04 -28.72 1.96
CA ASN A 107 -5.10 -30.16 1.80
C ASN A 107 -6.04 -30.66 0.68
N SER A 108 -6.56 -29.78 -0.19
CA SER A 108 -7.37 -30.27 -1.31
C SER A 108 -6.47 -30.93 -2.35
N SER A 109 -6.90 -32.08 -2.87
CA SER A 109 -6.22 -32.77 -3.98
C SER A 109 -6.08 -31.87 -5.21
N LEU A 110 -6.94 -30.87 -5.37
CA LEU A 110 -6.88 -29.82 -6.40
C LEU A 110 -5.71 -28.85 -6.21
N ALA A 111 -5.42 -28.42 -4.98
CA ALA A 111 -4.27 -27.56 -4.66
C ALA A 111 -2.94 -28.24 -5.02
N GLN A 112 -2.88 -29.56 -4.79
CA GLN A 112 -1.70 -30.38 -5.06
C GLN A 112 -1.59 -30.79 -6.53
N ALA A 113 -2.71 -30.99 -7.23
CA ALA A 113 -2.73 -31.43 -8.63
C ALA A 113 -2.61 -30.28 -9.65
N GLN A 114 -3.07 -29.06 -9.31
CA GLN A 114 -2.98 -27.90 -10.20
C GLN A 114 -2.57 -26.63 -9.44
N PRO A 115 -1.26 -26.38 -9.24
CA PRO A 115 -0.75 -25.15 -8.62
C PRO A 115 -0.98 -23.86 -9.44
N LYS A 116 -1.82 -23.91 -10.49
CA LYS A 116 -1.85 -22.97 -11.61
C LYS A 116 -2.86 -21.82 -11.45
N SER A 117 -3.04 -21.30 -10.24
CA SER A 117 -3.97 -20.19 -10.02
C SER A 117 -3.64 -18.98 -10.92
N TRP A 118 -2.36 -18.68 -11.16
CA TRP A 118 -1.95 -17.54 -11.99
C TRP A 118 -2.20 -17.72 -13.49
N LYS A 119 -2.07 -18.94 -14.04
CA LYS A 119 -2.35 -19.19 -15.46
C LYS A 119 -3.78 -18.78 -15.77
N ASN A 120 -4.70 -19.05 -14.86
CA ASN A 120 -6.11 -18.73 -15.04
C ASN A 120 -6.40 -17.21 -15.08
N HIS A 121 -5.49 -16.37 -14.60
CA HIS A 121 -5.57 -14.91 -14.66
C HIS A 121 -4.90 -14.31 -15.90
N GLN A 122 -4.29 -15.14 -16.77
CA GLN A 122 -3.73 -14.65 -18.03
C GLN A 122 -4.84 -14.09 -18.93
N PRO A 123 -4.61 -12.99 -19.67
CA PRO A 123 -5.63 -12.40 -20.54
C PRO A 123 -6.27 -13.41 -21.52
N SER A 124 -5.51 -14.37 -22.03
CA SER A 124 -6.02 -15.43 -22.91
C SER A 124 -7.01 -16.38 -22.19
N ASN A 125 -6.71 -16.74 -20.95
CA ASN A 125 -7.58 -17.62 -20.15
C ASN A 125 -8.81 -16.87 -19.63
N LEU A 126 -8.67 -15.59 -19.27
CA LEU A 126 -9.81 -14.73 -18.95
C LEU A 126 -10.75 -14.55 -20.16
N LYS A 127 -10.21 -14.39 -21.38
CA LYS A 127 -11.01 -14.36 -22.61
C LYS A 127 -11.79 -15.65 -22.82
N GLN A 128 -11.13 -16.80 -22.65
CA GLN A 128 -11.81 -18.09 -22.76
C GLN A 128 -12.89 -18.26 -21.68
N PHE A 129 -12.64 -17.75 -20.47
CA PHE A 129 -13.61 -17.80 -19.39
C PHE A 129 -14.83 -16.91 -19.66
N ILE A 130 -14.63 -15.71 -20.20
CA ILE A 130 -15.73 -14.83 -20.67
C ILE A 130 -16.61 -15.57 -21.68
N ILE A 131 -16.01 -16.23 -22.68
CA ILE A 131 -16.76 -17.01 -23.67
C ILE A 131 -17.62 -18.08 -22.97
N ASN A 132 -17.04 -18.83 -22.04
CA ASN A 132 -17.77 -19.89 -21.34
C ASN A 132 -18.91 -19.36 -20.46
N LEU A 133 -18.71 -18.21 -19.80
CA LEU A 133 -19.75 -17.55 -18.99
C LEU A 133 -20.85 -16.96 -19.87
N GLU A 134 -20.52 -16.34 -21.01
CA GLU A 134 -21.49 -15.83 -21.97
C GLU A 134 -22.34 -16.98 -22.54
N ASP A 135 -21.72 -18.12 -22.86
CA ASP A 135 -22.43 -19.34 -23.27
C ASP A 135 -23.36 -19.87 -22.17
N PHE A 136 -22.89 -19.92 -20.92
CA PHE A 136 -23.73 -20.33 -19.79
C PHE A 136 -24.91 -19.38 -19.58
N ARG A 137 -24.69 -18.07 -19.63
CA ARG A 137 -25.74 -17.05 -19.54
C ARG A 137 -26.81 -17.26 -20.61
N ASN A 138 -26.39 -17.54 -21.84
CA ASN A 138 -27.28 -17.82 -22.97
C ASN A 138 -28.02 -19.16 -22.81
N LYS A 139 -27.41 -20.17 -22.16
CA LYS A 139 -28.05 -21.45 -21.86
C LYS A 139 -29.13 -21.33 -20.78
N ILE A 140 -28.99 -20.42 -19.81
CA ILE A 140 -29.97 -20.21 -18.72
C ILE A 140 -31.38 -19.99 -19.30
N ASP A 141 -31.52 -19.09 -20.27
CA ASP A 141 -32.83 -18.76 -20.84
C ASP A 141 -33.37 -19.86 -21.77
N LYS A 142 -32.49 -20.58 -22.49
CA LYS A 142 -32.90 -21.57 -23.49
C LYS A 142 -33.18 -22.95 -22.89
N LYS A 143 -32.28 -23.45 -22.03
CA LYS A 143 -32.32 -24.82 -21.48
C LYS A 143 -33.13 -24.89 -20.19
N TYR A 144 -33.26 -23.77 -19.47
CA TYR A 144 -33.88 -23.72 -18.14
C TYR A 144 -35.06 -22.75 -18.06
N ALA A 145 -35.80 -22.60 -19.16
CA ALA A 145 -37.00 -21.75 -19.26
C ALA A 145 -38.12 -22.15 -18.25
N HIS A 146 -38.08 -23.37 -17.73
CA HIS A 146 -39.03 -23.91 -16.75
C HIS A 146 -38.73 -23.50 -15.29
N ILE A 147 -37.54 -22.96 -15.00
CA ILE A 147 -37.17 -22.45 -13.66
C ILE A 147 -37.91 -21.14 -13.39
N GLU A 148 -38.06 -20.70 -12.14
CA GLU A 148 -38.65 -19.38 -11.90
C GLU A 148 -37.76 -18.26 -12.47
N GLU A 149 -38.41 -17.23 -13.01
CA GLU A 149 -37.72 -16.10 -13.62
C GLU A 149 -36.78 -15.37 -12.65
N PHE A 150 -37.19 -15.25 -11.38
CA PHE A 150 -36.38 -14.66 -10.32
C PHE A 150 -34.99 -15.31 -10.24
N TYR A 151 -34.92 -16.64 -10.11
CA TYR A 151 -33.64 -17.36 -10.00
C TYR A 151 -32.81 -17.23 -11.27
N ARG A 152 -33.42 -17.35 -12.45
CA ARG A 152 -32.71 -17.12 -13.72
C ARG A 152 -32.09 -15.73 -13.78
N ASN A 153 -32.80 -14.70 -13.33
CA ASN A 153 -32.32 -13.32 -13.33
C ASN A 153 -31.16 -13.14 -12.35
N VAL A 154 -31.25 -13.70 -11.13
CA VAL A 154 -30.13 -13.71 -10.17
C VAL A 154 -28.88 -14.34 -10.79
N TYR A 155 -29.02 -15.48 -11.49
CA TYR A 155 -27.87 -16.12 -12.15
C TYR A 155 -27.30 -15.33 -13.31
N LYS A 156 -28.15 -14.74 -14.14
CA LYS A 156 -27.71 -13.90 -15.25
C LYS A 156 -26.95 -12.69 -14.73
N GLU A 157 -27.40 -12.09 -13.64
CA GLU A 157 -26.72 -10.98 -12.96
C GLU A 157 -25.36 -11.39 -12.39
N ILE A 158 -25.27 -12.52 -11.69
CA ILE A 158 -23.99 -13.04 -11.18
C ILE A 158 -23.01 -13.32 -12.33
N THR A 159 -23.47 -14.04 -13.36
CA THR A 159 -22.66 -14.38 -14.53
C THR A 159 -22.18 -13.12 -15.25
N TYR A 160 -23.07 -12.12 -15.37
CA TYR A 160 -22.74 -10.81 -15.94
C TYR A 160 -21.67 -10.08 -15.14
N LYS A 161 -21.81 -10.01 -13.81
CA LYS A 161 -20.79 -9.41 -12.92
C LYS A 161 -19.43 -10.09 -13.07
N GLN A 162 -19.40 -11.40 -13.30
CA GLN A 162 -18.16 -12.13 -13.49
C GLN A 162 -17.53 -11.95 -14.88
N ILE A 163 -18.35 -11.90 -15.94
CA ILE A 163 -17.90 -11.48 -17.27
C ILE A 163 -17.31 -10.08 -17.22
N ARG A 164 -18.00 -9.16 -16.53
CA ARG A 164 -17.60 -7.76 -16.33
C ARG A 164 -16.27 -7.67 -15.58
N PHE A 165 -16.13 -8.37 -14.45
CA PHE A 165 -14.86 -8.52 -13.74
C PHE A 165 -13.75 -8.99 -14.68
N CYS A 166 -13.97 -10.05 -15.46
CA CYS A 166 -12.93 -10.57 -16.35
C CYS A 166 -12.54 -9.59 -17.47
N LYS A 167 -13.52 -8.89 -18.06
CA LYS A 167 -13.26 -7.84 -19.06
C LYS A 167 -12.43 -6.71 -18.45
N ASN A 168 -12.78 -6.29 -17.24
CA ASN A 168 -12.06 -5.24 -16.54
C ASN A 168 -10.67 -5.72 -16.09
N ALA A 169 -10.52 -6.96 -15.63
CA ALA A 169 -9.23 -7.57 -15.31
C ALA A 169 -8.31 -7.68 -16.54
N ILE A 170 -8.87 -7.90 -17.74
CA ILE A 170 -8.09 -7.85 -18.99
C ILE A 170 -7.64 -6.42 -19.32
N ASN A 171 -8.53 -5.44 -19.12
CA ASN A 171 -8.30 -4.04 -19.53
C ASN A 171 -7.43 -3.26 -18.53
N PHE A 172 -7.64 -3.49 -17.24
CA PHE A 172 -7.01 -2.77 -16.13
C PHE A 172 -5.96 -3.60 -15.38
N GLY A 173 -5.92 -4.92 -15.62
CA GLY A 173 -5.06 -5.87 -14.92
C GLY A 173 -5.75 -6.53 -13.72
N THR A 174 -5.20 -7.65 -13.25
CA THR A 174 -5.53 -8.25 -11.94
C THR A 174 -4.53 -7.76 -10.90
N PRO A 175 -4.82 -7.75 -9.58
CA PRO A 175 -3.78 -7.50 -8.58
C PRO A 175 -2.65 -8.53 -8.72
N GLU A 176 -1.48 -8.09 -9.23
CA GLU A 176 -0.39 -8.98 -9.65
C GLU A 176 0.54 -9.24 -8.46
N TYR A 177 0.48 -10.46 -7.93
CA TYR A 177 1.20 -10.83 -6.72
C TYR A 177 2.43 -11.69 -7.01
N THR A 178 2.45 -12.41 -8.12
CA THR A 178 3.54 -13.31 -8.50
C THR A 178 4.15 -12.94 -9.85
N VAL A 179 5.32 -13.51 -10.14
CA VAL A 179 6.07 -13.26 -11.38
C VAL A 179 5.28 -13.50 -12.65
N GLY A 180 4.51 -14.59 -12.70
CA GLY A 180 3.69 -14.90 -13.87
C GLY A 180 2.54 -13.92 -14.11
N GLN A 181 2.21 -13.06 -13.13
CA GLN A 181 1.09 -12.12 -13.26
C GLN A 181 1.53 -10.73 -13.72
N LYS A 182 2.81 -10.37 -13.56
CA LYS A 182 3.30 -9.01 -13.82
C LYS A 182 3.58 -8.74 -15.30
N THR A 183 3.15 -7.57 -15.80
CA THR A 183 3.53 -7.11 -17.13
C THR A 183 5.04 -6.86 -17.23
N LEU A 184 5.60 -6.95 -18.43
CA LEU A 184 7.02 -6.66 -18.69
C LEU A 184 7.41 -5.26 -18.19
N GLN A 185 6.58 -4.25 -18.46
CA GLN A 185 6.83 -2.87 -18.04
C GLN A 185 6.98 -2.76 -16.52
N ARG A 186 6.15 -3.48 -15.75
CA ARG A 186 6.23 -3.51 -14.28
C ARG A 186 7.46 -4.25 -13.79
N TRP A 187 7.82 -5.34 -14.45
CA TRP A 187 9.05 -6.06 -14.13
C TRP A 187 10.30 -5.20 -14.32
N ARG A 188 10.31 -4.35 -15.34
CA ARG A 188 11.41 -3.40 -15.59
C ARG A 188 11.54 -2.31 -14.52
N GLN A 189 10.50 -2.07 -13.71
CA GLN A 189 10.59 -1.15 -12.58
C GLN A 189 11.32 -1.82 -11.40
N LEU A 190 11.12 -3.13 -11.22
CA LEU A 190 11.66 -3.90 -10.09
C LEU A 190 13.05 -4.49 -10.36
N ILE A 191 13.35 -4.81 -11.61
CA ILE A 191 14.59 -5.47 -12.03
C ILE A 191 15.58 -4.46 -12.60
N ASP A 192 16.81 -4.53 -12.12
CA ASP A 192 17.94 -3.92 -12.81
C ASP A 192 18.28 -4.77 -14.03
N ILE A 193 17.75 -4.39 -15.20
CA ILE A 193 17.94 -5.13 -16.46
C ILE A 193 19.42 -5.21 -16.82
N LYS A 194 20.18 -4.14 -16.57
CA LYS A 194 21.59 -4.09 -16.93
C LYS A 194 22.38 -5.07 -16.06
N ALA A 195 22.25 -4.97 -14.74
CA ALA A 195 22.89 -5.91 -13.81
C ALA A 195 22.43 -7.35 -14.07
N THR A 196 21.14 -7.56 -14.35
CA THR A 196 20.60 -8.89 -14.66
C THR A 196 21.23 -9.50 -15.90
N LYS A 197 21.42 -8.72 -16.98
CA LYS A 197 22.09 -9.17 -18.20
C LYS A 197 23.58 -9.45 -17.96
N GLU A 198 24.25 -8.62 -17.16
CA GLU A 198 25.69 -8.75 -16.85
C GLU A 198 25.99 -9.97 -15.98
N VAL A 199 25.16 -10.23 -14.95
CA VAL A 199 25.37 -11.34 -14.00
C VAL A 199 24.76 -12.65 -14.52
N GLY A 200 23.74 -12.56 -15.38
CA GLY A 200 22.99 -13.73 -15.87
C GLY A 200 22.04 -14.33 -14.82
N GLU A 201 21.77 -13.59 -13.74
CA GLU A 201 20.75 -13.90 -12.73
C GLU A 201 19.92 -12.64 -12.48
N VAL A 202 18.70 -12.79 -11.98
CA VAL A 202 17.85 -11.63 -11.65
C VAL A 202 18.47 -10.78 -10.54
N SER A 203 18.56 -9.48 -10.79
CA SER A 203 19.01 -8.47 -9.83
C SER A 203 17.94 -7.40 -9.67
N LEU A 204 17.62 -7.04 -8.44
CA LEU A 204 16.63 -5.99 -8.18
C LEU A 204 17.27 -4.61 -8.06
N VAL A 205 16.56 -3.54 -8.47
CA VAL A 205 17.11 -2.17 -8.56
C VAL A 205 17.70 -1.66 -7.25
N HIS A 206 17.09 -2.03 -6.11
CA HIS A 206 17.53 -1.59 -4.78
C HIS A 206 18.13 -2.71 -3.91
N GLU A 207 18.61 -3.81 -4.50
CA GLU A 207 19.14 -4.96 -3.76
C GLU A 207 20.34 -4.58 -2.87
N GLU A 208 21.33 -3.90 -3.44
CA GLU A 208 22.53 -3.43 -2.71
C GLU A 208 22.19 -2.43 -1.61
N LEU A 209 21.21 -1.56 -1.84
CA LEU A 209 20.77 -0.60 -0.83
C LEU A 209 20.06 -1.29 0.34
N ALA A 210 19.23 -2.31 0.06
CA ALA A 210 18.61 -3.12 1.10
C ALA A 210 19.66 -3.83 1.95
N ILE A 211 20.71 -4.39 1.32
CA ILE A 211 21.84 -5.01 2.02
C ILE A 211 22.56 -3.97 2.89
N ALA A 212 22.88 -2.79 2.36
CA ALA A 212 23.55 -1.73 3.11
C ALA A 212 22.74 -1.27 4.34
N ILE A 213 21.40 -1.17 4.22
CA ILE A 213 20.51 -0.88 5.36
C ILE A 213 20.60 -1.96 6.43
N LEU A 214 20.59 -3.22 6.03
CA LEU A 214 20.68 -4.35 6.95
C LEU A 214 22.04 -4.39 7.66
N GLU A 215 23.14 -4.23 6.92
CA GLU A 215 24.50 -4.19 7.46
C GLU A 215 24.69 -3.03 8.44
N LYS A 216 24.24 -1.82 8.06
CA LYS A 216 24.26 -0.67 8.96
C LYS A 216 23.43 -0.95 10.21
N GLY A 217 22.24 -1.52 10.04
CA GLY A 217 21.36 -1.89 11.15
C GLY A 217 21.96 -2.89 12.13
N MET A 218 22.91 -3.74 11.70
CA MET A 218 23.63 -4.65 12.62
C MET A 218 24.59 -3.91 13.56
N SER A 219 25.06 -2.72 13.15
CA SER A 219 25.93 -1.88 13.98
C SER A 219 25.16 -1.01 14.98
N ILE A 220 23.83 -0.91 14.81
CA ILE A 220 22.97 -0.11 15.67
C ILE A 220 22.44 -1.01 16.78
N ASP A 221 22.74 -0.62 18.02
CA ASP A 221 22.19 -1.24 19.21
C ASP A 221 20.65 -1.07 19.24
N PRO A 222 19.86 -2.16 19.18
CA PRO A 222 18.41 -2.08 19.16
C PRO A 222 17.84 -1.32 20.37
N GLU A 223 18.47 -1.41 21.54
CA GLU A 223 18.05 -0.69 22.75
C GLU A 223 18.26 0.83 22.60
N LYS A 224 19.17 1.25 21.71
CA LYS A 224 19.41 2.66 21.37
C LYS A 224 18.60 3.14 20.16
N THR A 225 17.81 2.26 19.54
CA THR A 225 16.91 2.64 18.43
C THR A 225 15.53 3.05 18.89
N GLN A 226 15.18 2.76 20.14
CA GLN A 226 13.90 3.16 20.72
C GLN A 226 13.81 4.70 20.71
N LEU A 227 12.74 5.22 20.12
CA LEU A 227 12.53 6.67 19.98
C LEU A 227 11.98 7.28 21.26
N PHE A 228 11.13 6.53 21.95
CA PHE A 228 10.48 6.95 23.18
C PHE A 228 10.77 5.94 24.28
N GLU A 229 11.38 6.40 25.36
CA GLU A 229 11.74 5.57 26.53
C GLU A 229 10.53 4.87 27.14
N ASN A 230 9.35 5.50 27.06
CA ASN A 230 8.12 4.98 27.63
C ASN A 230 6.88 5.58 26.94
N VAL A 231 5.72 4.96 27.25
CA VAL A 231 4.39 5.37 26.76
C VAL A 231 4.08 6.84 27.04
N GLN A 232 4.47 7.38 28.20
CA GLN A 232 4.17 8.77 28.55
C GLN A 232 4.91 9.75 27.65
N GLN A 233 6.18 9.48 27.35
CA GLN A 233 6.95 10.27 26.40
C GLN A 233 6.37 10.20 24.98
N ALA A 234 5.92 9.01 24.57
CA ALA A 234 5.27 8.81 23.27
C ALA A 234 3.93 9.57 23.16
N LEU A 235 3.07 9.50 24.17
CA LEU A 235 1.81 10.25 24.18
C LEU A 235 2.03 11.78 24.22
N ALA A 236 3.10 12.23 24.88
CA ALA A 236 3.47 13.65 24.91
C ALA A 236 3.84 14.21 23.52
N PHE A 237 4.29 13.36 22.59
CA PHE A 237 4.54 13.76 21.19
C PHE A 237 3.31 14.41 20.56
N TRP A 238 2.12 13.85 20.82
CA TRP A 238 0.85 14.28 20.24
C TRP A 238 0.28 15.57 20.87
N LYS A 239 0.92 16.12 21.90
CA LYS A 239 0.47 17.33 22.62
C LYS A 239 -1.01 17.26 23.01
N LEU A 240 -1.42 16.11 23.55
CA LEU A 240 -2.80 15.84 23.93
C LEU A 240 -3.27 16.82 25.01
N THR A 241 -4.50 17.32 24.88
CA THR A 241 -5.19 18.04 25.96
C THR A 241 -5.50 17.09 27.12
N GLU A 242 -5.78 17.61 28.32
CA GLU A 242 -6.18 16.79 29.46
C GLU A 242 -7.41 15.92 29.15
N LYS A 243 -8.37 16.46 28.41
CA LYS A 243 -9.58 15.74 27.96
C LYS A 243 -9.23 14.60 27.00
N GLU A 244 -8.35 14.84 26.04
CA GLU A 244 -7.90 13.81 25.09
C GLU A 244 -7.10 12.71 25.79
N MET A 245 -6.22 13.09 26.74
CA MET A 245 -5.48 12.13 27.55
C MET A 245 -6.43 11.25 28.37
N ALA A 246 -7.42 11.86 29.05
CA ALA A 246 -8.42 11.12 29.81
C ALA A 246 -9.28 10.20 28.91
N ALA A 247 -9.57 10.61 27.67
CA ALA A 247 -10.29 9.78 26.72
C ALA A 247 -9.48 8.54 26.27
N ILE A 248 -8.16 8.62 26.26
CA ILE A 248 -7.27 7.50 25.92
C ILE A 248 -7.15 6.55 27.12
N THR A 249 -6.80 7.07 28.29
CA THR A 249 -6.60 6.26 29.49
C THR A 249 -7.90 5.63 29.96
N GLY A 250 -9.01 6.38 29.91
CA GLY A 250 -10.23 6.02 30.61
C GLY A 250 -9.94 5.78 32.09
N ASP A 251 -10.49 4.69 32.63
CA ASP A 251 -10.23 4.24 34.01
C ASP A 251 -9.00 3.30 34.12
N GLU A 252 -8.32 3.00 33.01
CA GLU A 252 -7.16 2.09 32.99
C GLU A 252 -5.86 2.85 33.28
N GLU A 253 -4.99 2.28 34.12
CA GLU A 253 -3.65 2.82 34.32
C GLU A 253 -2.78 2.65 33.06
N LEU A 254 -1.90 3.62 32.80
CA LEU A 254 -0.93 3.53 31.72
C LEU A 254 0.24 2.63 32.14
N ASN A 255 0.49 1.57 31.37
CA ASN A 255 1.71 0.80 31.48
C ASN A 255 2.87 1.60 30.85
N THR A 256 4.06 1.52 31.45
CA THR A 256 5.26 2.22 30.98
C THR A 256 5.72 1.77 29.58
N ASN A 257 5.51 0.50 29.25
CA ASN A 257 6.12 -0.16 28.09
C ASN A 257 5.18 -0.36 26.90
N GLU A 258 3.86 -0.34 27.10
CA GLU A 258 2.89 -0.45 26.02
C GLU A 258 1.51 0.09 26.42
N ILE A 259 0.69 0.45 25.44
CA ILE A 259 -0.74 0.69 25.64
C ILE A 259 -1.56 -0.50 25.17
N THR A 260 -2.66 -0.77 25.87
CA THR A 260 -3.57 -1.88 25.57
C THR A 260 -4.25 -1.70 24.21
N PRO A 261 -4.83 -2.76 23.61
CA PRO A 261 -5.61 -2.63 22.38
C PRO A 261 -6.73 -1.58 22.48
N THR A 262 -7.41 -1.52 23.64
CA THR A 262 -8.46 -0.53 23.93
C THR A 262 -7.90 0.89 23.97
N GLN A 263 -6.80 1.11 24.67
CA GLN A 263 -6.13 2.42 24.72
C GLN A 263 -5.61 2.84 23.34
N GLY A 264 -5.07 1.91 22.55
CA GLY A 264 -4.63 2.14 21.18
C GLY A 264 -5.79 2.53 20.25
N GLN A 265 -6.93 1.85 20.35
CA GLN A 265 -8.15 2.23 19.63
C GLN A 265 -8.60 3.65 20.01
N ARG A 266 -8.61 3.98 21.31
CA ARG A 266 -8.98 5.33 21.79
C ARG A 266 -8.03 6.42 21.32
N LEU A 267 -6.72 6.13 21.26
CA LEU A 267 -5.74 7.03 20.66
C LEU A 267 -6.08 7.32 19.20
N PHE A 268 -6.37 6.29 18.41
CA PHE A 268 -6.81 6.47 17.03
C PHE A 268 -8.11 7.27 16.94
N GLU A 269 -9.07 7.05 17.84
CA GLU A 269 -10.33 7.80 17.88
C GLU A 269 -10.10 9.29 18.17
N VAL A 270 -9.24 9.61 19.13
CA VAL A 270 -8.84 10.99 19.43
C VAL A 270 -8.22 11.66 18.21
N LEU A 271 -7.23 11.01 17.58
CA LEU A 271 -6.52 11.57 16.44
C LEU A 271 -7.43 11.67 15.19
N LYS A 272 -8.32 10.70 14.98
CA LYS A 272 -9.38 10.77 13.96
C LYS A 272 -10.27 12.00 14.17
N ASN A 273 -10.69 12.26 15.42
CA ASN A 273 -11.54 13.40 15.72
C ASN A 273 -10.83 14.75 15.47
N ARG A 274 -9.50 14.83 15.64
CA ARG A 274 -8.72 16.02 15.23
C ARG A 274 -8.78 16.29 13.73
N LEU A 275 -8.87 15.23 12.92
CA LEU A 275 -9.01 15.35 11.47
C LEU A 275 -10.43 15.76 11.05
N GLY A 276 -11.41 15.75 11.97
CA GLY A 276 -12.79 16.12 11.68
C GLY A 276 -13.49 15.15 10.71
N ILE A 277 -13.15 13.86 10.77
CA ILE A 277 -13.66 12.83 9.86
C ILE A 277 -14.60 11.84 10.52
N ASP A 278 -15.60 11.41 9.76
CA ASP A 278 -16.62 10.44 10.18
C ASP A 278 -16.24 9.01 9.76
N TRP A 279 -15.03 8.59 10.15
CA TRP A 279 -14.60 7.19 10.00
C TRP A 279 -14.98 6.39 11.24
N VAL A 280 -15.26 5.10 11.06
CA VAL A 280 -15.62 4.19 12.16
C VAL A 280 -14.43 3.31 12.51
N ILE A 281 -14.10 3.21 13.80
CA ILE A 281 -13.05 2.33 14.29
C ILE A 281 -13.67 1.12 14.99
N GLU A 282 -13.49 -0.06 14.42
CA GLU A 282 -14.06 -1.32 14.91
C GLU A 282 -12.96 -2.23 15.44
N ILE A 283 -13.15 -2.78 16.66
CA ILE A 283 -12.29 -3.86 17.14
C ILE A 283 -12.62 -5.12 16.34
N ASN A 284 -11.60 -5.73 15.75
CA ASN A 284 -11.71 -6.95 14.96
C ASN A 284 -10.87 -8.06 15.60
N ALA A 285 -11.53 -9.12 16.06
CA ALA A 285 -10.86 -10.27 16.69
C ALA A 285 -10.13 -11.17 15.68
N GLU A 286 -10.48 -11.10 14.39
CA GLU A 286 -9.88 -11.90 13.33
C GLU A 286 -8.66 -11.21 12.70
N SER A 287 -8.57 -9.88 12.82
CA SER A 287 -7.43 -9.15 12.29
C SER A 287 -6.18 -9.34 13.13
N LYS A 288 -5.03 -9.37 12.46
CA LYS A 288 -3.69 -9.44 13.10
C LYS A 288 -2.92 -8.13 13.00
N ALA A 289 -3.41 -7.18 12.21
CA ALA A 289 -2.80 -5.87 11.99
C ALA A 289 -3.90 -4.82 11.87
N ILE A 290 -3.56 -3.55 12.13
CA ILE A 290 -4.48 -2.46 11.85
C ILE A 290 -4.71 -2.46 10.33
N ASP A 291 -5.97 -2.44 9.93
CA ASP A 291 -6.38 -2.50 8.53
C ASP A 291 -7.34 -1.36 8.24
N ILE A 292 -7.15 -0.71 7.09
CA ILE A 292 -7.85 0.53 6.72
C ILE A 292 -8.69 0.20 5.51
N ASP A 293 -10.01 0.33 5.59
CA ASP A 293 -10.93 0.18 4.46
C ASP A 293 -11.45 1.56 4.04
N PRO A 294 -10.89 2.18 2.99
CA PRO A 294 -11.31 3.50 2.55
C PRO A 294 -12.71 3.53 1.93
N ALA A 295 -13.17 2.44 1.32
CA ALA A 295 -14.49 2.44 0.69
C ALA A 295 -15.60 2.43 1.75
N ALA A 296 -15.40 1.65 2.81
CA ALA A 296 -16.31 1.58 3.95
C ALA A 296 -16.09 2.70 4.97
N ARG A 297 -15.00 3.46 4.87
CA ARG A 297 -14.53 4.43 5.88
C ARG A 297 -14.37 3.78 7.25
N LYS A 298 -13.72 2.61 7.27
CA LYS A 298 -13.51 1.81 8.48
C LYS A 298 -12.04 1.62 8.78
N ILE A 299 -11.74 1.58 10.08
CA ILE A 299 -10.44 1.18 10.63
C ILE A 299 -10.68 -0.06 11.48
N TYR A 300 -10.11 -1.19 11.09
CA TYR A 300 -10.17 -2.42 11.85
C TYR A 300 -8.97 -2.51 12.79
N TYR A 301 -9.22 -2.33 14.08
CA TYR A 301 -8.19 -2.42 15.11
C TYR A 301 -8.16 -3.84 15.69
N PRO A 302 -7.02 -4.56 15.70
CA PRO A 302 -6.97 -5.91 16.23
C PRO A 302 -7.26 -5.98 17.73
N ALA A 303 -8.09 -6.92 18.15
CA ALA A 303 -8.45 -7.11 19.57
C ALA A 303 -7.26 -7.46 20.48
N THR A 304 -6.14 -7.89 19.91
CA THR A 304 -4.96 -8.39 20.65
C THR A 304 -3.72 -7.52 20.46
N ARG A 305 -3.82 -6.39 19.76
CA ARG A 305 -2.66 -5.56 19.40
C ARG A 305 -2.41 -4.43 20.40
N SER A 306 -1.54 -4.68 21.37
CA SER A 306 -0.91 -3.61 22.17
C SER A 306 0.06 -2.79 21.31
N LEU A 307 0.33 -1.53 21.66
CA LEU A 307 1.33 -0.70 20.99
C LEU A 307 2.48 -0.34 21.92
N ASN A 308 3.72 -0.54 21.47
CA ASN A 308 4.90 -0.06 22.20
C ASN A 308 5.07 1.48 22.02
N PRO A 309 6.02 2.13 22.73
CA PRO A 309 6.13 3.59 22.72
C PRO A 309 6.40 4.18 21.33
N ASP A 310 7.19 3.51 20.49
CA ASP A 310 7.46 3.99 19.13
C ASP A 310 6.22 3.85 18.24
N GLU A 311 5.49 2.75 18.38
CA GLU A 311 4.26 2.48 17.62
C GLU A 311 3.12 3.44 17.95
N ILE A 312 3.07 3.97 19.17
CA ILE A 312 2.11 5.03 19.58
C ILE A 312 2.24 6.28 18.72
N VAL A 313 3.42 6.53 18.14
CA VAL A 313 3.66 7.69 17.28
C VAL A 313 3.69 7.30 15.81
N LEU A 314 4.41 6.23 15.46
CA LEU A 314 4.64 5.85 14.07
C LEU A 314 3.39 5.27 13.41
N LEU A 315 2.61 4.41 14.10
CA LEU A 315 1.44 3.78 13.48
C LEU A 315 0.32 4.78 13.18
N PRO A 316 -0.07 5.73 14.07
CA PRO A 316 -1.07 6.71 13.67
C PRO A 316 -0.58 7.62 12.53
N ALA A 317 0.71 8.00 12.50
CA ALA A 317 1.26 8.76 11.37
C ALA A 317 1.19 7.98 10.04
N HIS A 318 1.40 6.66 10.08
CA HIS A 318 1.27 5.77 8.94
C HIS A 318 -0.20 5.61 8.50
N GLU A 319 -1.03 5.10 9.40
CA GLU A 319 -2.39 4.64 9.08
C GLU A 319 -3.35 5.82 8.91
N LEU A 320 -3.44 6.69 9.91
CA LEU A 320 -4.31 7.87 9.83
C LEU A 320 -3.71 8.92 8.89
N GLY A 321 -2.42 9.21 9.09
CA GLY A 321 -1.74 10.29 8.39
C GLY A 321 -1.62 10.08 6.87
N VAL A 322 -1.65 8.84 6.39
CA VAL A 322 -1.55 8.56 4.94
C VAL A 322 -2.77 7.84 4.41
N HIS A 323 -3.09 6.64 4.90
CA HIS A 323 -4.14 5.82 4.27
C HIS A 323 -5.53 6.42 4.47
N VAL A 324 -5.82 6.93 5.66
CA VAL A 324 -7.12 7.58 5.97
C VAL A 324 -7.22 8.95 5.34
N ILE A 325 -6.21 9.82 5.51
CA ILE A 325 -6.22 11.17 4.90
C ILE A 325 -6.32 11.08 3.37
N SER A 326 -5.53 10.21 2.71
CA SER A 326 -5.63 10.02 1.25
C SER A 326 -6.98 9.45 0.83
N GLY A 327 -7.57 8.55 1.63
CA GLY A 327 -8.91 8.01 1.37
C GLY A 327 -9.98 9.11 1.44
N GLU A 328 -9.96 9.93 2.50
CA GLU A 328 -10.93 10.99 2.70
C GLU A 328 -10.75 12.14 1.70
N ASN A 329 -9.51 12.51 1.39
CA ASN A 329 -9.23 13.50 0.34
C ASN A 329 -9.58 12.97 -1.05
N GLY A 330 -9.37 11.68 -1.30
CA GLY A 330 -9.81 11.00 -2.52
C GLY A 330 -11.33 11.02 -2.69
N ALA A 331 -12.09 10.98 -1.59
CA ALA A 331 -13.55 11.11 -1.60
C ALA A 331 -14.04 12.51 -1.99
N LYS A 332 -13.18 13.53 -1.86
CA LYS A 332 -13.46 14.92 -2.25
C LYS A 332 -13.07 15.22 -3.70
N GLN A 333 -12.44 14.27 -4.40
CA GLN A 333 -12.08 14.41 -5.81
C GLN A 333 -13.29 14.14 -6.71
N LEU A 334 -13.16 14.53 -7.99
CA LEU A 334 -14.19 14.27 -9.00
C LEU A 334 -14.49 12.76 -9.19
N PHE A 335 -13.50 11.90 -8.94
CA PHE A 335 -13.61 10.45 -9.08
C PHE A 335 -13.48 9.79 -7.71
N SER A 336 -14.54 9.17 -7.20
CA SER A 336 -14.51 8.48 -5.90
C SER A 336 -13.57 7.27 -5.90
N LEU A 337 -13.15 6.81 -7.08
CA LEU A 337 -12.05 5.86 -7.27
C LEU A 337 -10.76 6.30 -6.53
N LEU A 338 -10.47 7.60 -6.48
CA LEU A 338 -9.27 8.10 -5.82
C LEU A 338 -9.28 7.88 -4.30
N ARG A 339 -10.44 7.54 -3.71
CA ARG A 339 -10.52 7.07 -2.32
C ARG A 339 -9.91 5.68 -2.13
N THR A 340 -10.15 4.77 -3.08
CA THR A 340 -9.77 3.36 -2.95
C THR A 340 -8.43 3.05 -3.62
N GLY A 341 -8.04 3.80 -4.64
CA GLY A 341 -6.74 3.65 -5.30
C GLY A 341 -6.82 3.42 -6.80
N THR A 342 -5.99 4.13 -7.57
CA THR A 342 -5.71 3.82 -8.97
C THR A 342 -4.79 2.61 -9.08
N LEU A 343 -4.65 2.04 -10.27
CA LEU A 343 -3.75 0.92 -10.50
C LEU A 343 -2.32 1.24 -10.04
N ASP A 344 -1.66 0.33 -9.30
CA ASP A 344 -0.31 0.48 -8.71
C ASP A 344 -0.10 1.62 -7.69
N TYR A 345 -1.17 2.24 -7.18
CA TYR A 345 -1.09 3.28 -6.13
C TYR A 345 -0.35 2.84 -4.86
N LEU A 346 -0.33 1.53 -4.60
CA LEU A 346 0.08 0.97 -3.32
C LEU A 346 1.54 1.26 -2.97
N ALA A 347 2.45 1.22 -3.96
CA ALA A 347 3.85 1.59 -3.76
C ALA A 347 3.95 3.03 -3.20
N THR A 348 3.13 3.91 -3.78
CA THR A 348 3.12 5.33 -3.41
C THR A 348 2.53 5.54 -2.02
N GLN A 349 1.42 4.90 -1.68
CA GLN A 349 0.83 5.02 -0.33
C GLN A 349 1.76 4.48 0.76
N GLU A 350 2.33 3.30 0.58
CA GLU A 350 3.23 2.68 1.58
C GLU A 350 4.53 3.48 1.71
N GLY A 351 5.06 3.99 0.59
CA GLY A 351 6.21 4.89 0.61
C GLY A 351 5.90 6.20 1.33
N LEU A 352 4.74 6.82 1.09
CA LEU A 352 4.30 8.04 1.79
C LEU A 352 4.14 7.77 3.29
N ALA A 353 3.64 6.60 3.65
CA ALA A 353 3.45 6.21 5.04
C ALA A 353 4.77 6.08 5.79
N ILE A 354 5.83 5.53 5.16
CA ILE A 354 7.18 5.53 5.73
C ILE A 354 7.76 6.96 5.81
N ILE A 355 7.49 7.81 4.83
CA ILE A 355 7.87 9.24 4.90
C ILE A 355 7.16 9.94 6.06
N ALA A 356 5.89 9.63 6.31
CA ALA A 356 5.14 10.14 7.46
C ALA A 356 5.77 9.69 8.81
N GLU A 357 6.17 8.42 8.91
CA GLU A 357 6.92 7.88 10.04
C GLU A 357 8.25 8.64 10.26
N MET A 358 9.02 8.90 9.19
CA MET A 358 10.26 9.68 9.27
C MET A 358 10.02 11.15 9.68
N ILE A 359 8.95 11.79 9.17
CA ILE A 359 8.57 13.15 9.57
C ILE A 359 8.20 13.20 11.06
N ALA A 360 7.55 12.14 11.56
CA ALA A 360 7.24 11.96 12.97
C ALA A 360 8.49 11.73 13.84
N GLY A 361 9.61 11.35 13.24
CA GLY A 361 10.93 11.29 13.88
C GLY A 361 11.65 9.96 13.73
N GLU A 362 11.12 9.01 12.94
CA GLU A 362 11.78 7.73 12.70
C GLU A 362 13.15 7.92 12.00
N PRO A 363 14.27 7.49 12.61
CA PRO A 363 15.59 7.61 12.02
C PRO A 363 15.81 6.56 10.94
N PHE A 364 16.75 6.82 10.04
CA PHE A 364 17.18 5.82 9.08
C PHE A 364 17.73 4.56 9.77
N GLY A 365 17.27 3.39 9.34
CA GLY A 365 17.72 2.11 9.90
C GLY A 365 17.02 1.71 11.20
N HIS A 366 15.94 2.41 11.57
CA HIS A 366 15.01 1.96 12.60
C HIS A 366 14.53 0.51 12.31
N PRO A 367 14.23 -0.32 13.33
CA PRO A 367 13.89 -1.74 13.15
C PRO A 367 12.80 -2.01 12.09
N ARG A 368 11.83 -1.10 11.95
CA ARG A 368 10.76 -1.20 10.95
C ARG A 368 11.28 -1.02 9.51
N GLN A 369 12.14 -0.03 9.26
CA GLN A 369 12.82 0.12 7.97
C GLN A 369 13.73 -1.06 7.64
N ARG A 370 14.44 -1.60 8.65
CA ARG A 370 15.23 -2.83 8.49
C ARG A 370 14.36 -4.02 8.10
N LEU A 371 13.14 -4.11 8.63
CA LEU A 371 12.20 -5.17 8.25
C LEU A 371 11.76 -5.05 6.79
N PHE A 372 11.55 -3.83 6.28
CA PHE A 372 11.26 -3.64 4.85
C PHE A 372 12.45 -4.03 3.96
N ALA A 373 13.67 -3.62 4.33
CA ALA A 373 14.89 -4.05 3.63
C ALA A 373 15.09 -5.58 3.68
N ALA A 374 14.79 -6.21 4.82
CA ALA A 374 14.84 -7.66 4.98
C ALA A 374 13.85 -8.38 4.05
N ARG A 375 12.61 -7.88 3.96
CA ARG A 375 11.60 -8.44 3.04
C ARG A 375 12.01 -8.27 1.58
N TYR A 376 12.58 -7.12 1.22
CA TYR A 376 13.10 -6.88 -0.12
C TYR A 376 14.23 -7.85 -0.48
N LEU A 377 15.21 -8.02 0.42
CA LEU A 377 16.30 -8.98 0.22
C LEU A 377 15.79 -10.42 0.12
N ALA A 378 14.81 -10.80 0.96
CA ALA A 378 14.19 -12.12 0.89
C ALA A 378 13.54 -12.38 -0.46
N ILE A 379 12.88 -11.38 -1.05
CA ILE A 379 12.31 -11.46 -2.40
C ILE A 379 13.41 -11.58 -3.45
N ALA A 380 14.45 -10.74 -3.38
CA ALA A 380 15.59 -10.81 -4.29
C ALA A 380 16.22 -12.21 -4.31
N MET A 381 16.51 -12.77 -3.12
CA MET A 381 17.00 -14.14 -2.99
C MET A 381 16.00 -15.17 -3.51
N SER A 382 14.71 -14.99 -3.23
CA SER A 382 13.68 -15.96 -3.61
C SER A 382 13.46 -16.06 -5.11
N LEU A 383 13.69 -14.98 -5.86
CA LEU A 383 13.55 -14.94 -7.32
C LEU A 383 14.70 -15.64 -8.06
N LYS A 384 15.89 -15.73 -7.45
CA LYS A 384 17.09 -16.28 -8.11
C LYS A 384 16.96 -17.77 -8.39
N THR A 385 17.47 -18.19 -9.55
CA THR A 385 17.49 -19.61 -9.97
C THR A 385 18.92 -20.07 -10.25
N ILE A 386 19.09 -21.39 -10.28
CA ILE A 386 20.34 -22.04 -10.68
C ILE A 386 20.03 -23.16 -11.66
N LYS A 387 20.88 -23.31 -12.68
CA LYS A 387 20.83 -24.42 -13.63
C LYS A 387 21.45 -25.67 -13.01
N THR A 388 20.74 -26.78 -13.04
CA THR A 388 21.19 -28.09 -12.56
C THR A 388 22.08 -28.77 -13.59
N GLU A 389 22.76 -29.85 -13.18
CA GLU A 389 23.52 -30.73 -14.07
C GLU A 389 22.66 -31.33 -15.19
N THR A 390 21.36 -31.56 -14.92
CA THR A 390 20.38 -32.04 -15.91
C THR A 390 19.95 -30.97 -16.91
N GLY A 391 20.41 -29.73 -16.75
CA GLY A 391 20.07 -28.59 -17.59
C GLY A 391 18.76 -27.89 -17.22
N GLU A 392 18.05 -28.39 -16.21
CA GLU A 392 16.83 -27.77 -15.66
C GLU A 392 17.15 -26.59 -14.75
N PHE A 393 16.19 -25.69 -14.53
CA PHE A 393 16.34 -24.60 -13.57
C PHE A 393 15.53 -24.88 -12.32
N LYS A 394 16.09 -24.54 -11.15
CA LYS A 394 15.41 -24.58 -9.86
C LYS A 394 15.70 -23.32 -9.04
N PRO A 395 14.91 -23.00 -8.00
CA PRO A 395 15.26 -21.92 -7.08
C PRO A 395 16.67 -22.08 -6.51
N LYS A 396 17.46 -21.01 -6.54
CA LYS A 396 18.86 -20.98 -6.09
C LYS A 396 18.95 -21.09 -4.56
N HIS A 397 18.07 -20.38 -3.86
CA HIS A 397 18.02 -20.33 -2.41
C HIS A 397 16.76 -21.02 -1.90
N THR A 398 16.92 -21.97 -0.97
CA THR A 398 15.83 -22.57 -0.19
C THR A 398 15.22 -21.55 0.78
N LEU A 399 14.01 -21.81 1.24
CA LEU A 399 13.35 -20.97 2.25
C LEU A 399 14.14 -20.93 3.58
N GLN A 400 14.79 -22.05 3.93
CA GLN A 400 15.66 -22.15 5.11
C GLN A 400 16.91 -21.28 4.96
N GLU A 401 17.53 -21.24 3.77
CA GLU A 401 18.68 -20.37 3.52
C GLU A 401 18.28 -18.89 3.58
N ILE A 402 17.13 -18.52 3.01
CA ILE A 402 16.60 -17.15 3.12
C ILE A 402 16.38 -16.79 4.58
N TYR A 403 15.69 -17.64 5.35
CA TYR A 403 15.49 -17.46 6.79
C TYR A 403 16.84 -17.26 7.52
N ASN A 404 17.81 -18.16 7.30
CA ASN A 404 19.12 -18.08 7.94
C ASN A 404 19.87 -16.80 7.58
N THR A 405 19.77 -16.33 6.33
CA THR A 405 20.35 -15.05 5.90
C THR A 405 19.72 -13.88 6.63
N LEU A 406 18.40 -13.82 6.77
CA LEU A 406 17.73 -12.76 7.54
C LEU A 406 18.17 -12.77 9.01
N ARG A 407 18.32 -13.96 9.60
CA ARG A 407 18.83 -14.13 10.96
C ARG A 407 20.27 -13.63 11.12
N LYS A 408 21.12 -13.84 10.11
CA LYS A 408 22.50 -13.31 10.08
C LYS A 408 22.52 -11.78 10.11
N TYR A 409 21.54 -11.12 9.50
CA TYR A 409 21.36 -9.66 9.56
C TYR A 409 20.66 -9.17 10.85
N GLY A 410 20.49 -10.04 11.85
CA GLY A 410 19.92 -9.69 13.15
C GLY A 410 18.40 -9.48 13.15
N ILE A 411 17.69 -9.91 12.11
CA ILE A 411 16.22 -9.83 12.09
C ILE A 411 15.63 -10.83 13.10
N PRO A 412 14.70 -10.44 13.98
CA PRO A 412 14.07 -11.33 14.97
C PRO A 412 13.49 -12.61 14.38
N LEU A 413 13.41 -13.68 15.20
CA LEU A 413 13.07 -15.03 14.72
C LEU A 413 11.68 -15.05 14.08
N GLU A 414 10.72 -14.43 14.76
CA GLU A 414 9.34 -14.35 14.31
C GLU A 414 9.22 -13.53 13.01
N ASP A 415 9.93 -12.41 12.89
CA ASP A 415 9.90 -11.55 11.71
C ASP A 415 10.57 -12.20 10.49
N ALA A 416 11.67 -12.92 10.70
CA ALA A 416 12.32 -13.69 9.65
C ALA A 416 11.39 -14.81 9.15
N ALA A 417 10.74 -15.54 10.07
CA ALA A 417 9.77 -16.58 9.73
C ALA A 417 8.55 -16.00 8.98
N LYS A 418 7.95 -14.91 9.49
CA LYS A 418 6.85 -14.20 8.82
C LYS A 418 7.24 -13.75 7.42
N THR A 419 8.44 -13.21 7.25
CA THR A 419 8.96 -12.77 5.94
C THR A 419 9.07 -13.93 4.95
N VAL A 420 9.60 -15.08 5.39
CA VAL A 420 9.67 -16.29 4.56
C VAL A 420 8.28 -16.82 4.20
N TRP A 421 7.33 -16.79 5.14
CA TRP A 421 5.94 -17.16 4.85
C TRP A 421 5.25 -16.18 3.91
N ARG A 422 5.63 -14.89 3.92
CA ARG A 422 5.07 -13.88 3.02
C ARG A 422 5.50 -14.11 1.58
N ILE A 423 6.77 -14.42 1.32
CA ILE A 423 7.29 -14.61 -0.05
C ILE A 423 6.71 -15.84 -0.76
N VAL A 424 6.15 -16.81 -0.02
CA VAL A 424 5.50 -18.01 -0.59
C VAL A 424 3.98 -17.87 -0.73
N ARG A 425 3.40 -16.73 -0.36
CA ARG A 425 1.94 -16.53 -0.46
C ARG A 425 1.48 -16.64 -1.91
N GLY A 426 0.53 -17.54 -2.16
CA GLY A 426 0.01 -17.76 -3.51
C GLY A 426 1.00 -18.46 -4.45
N THR A 427 2.11 -19.01 -3.94
CA THR A 427 3.05 -19.85 -4.70
C THR A 427 3.10 -21.26 -4.12
N SER A 428 3.70 -22.22 -4.84
CA SER A 428 4.03 -23.51 -4.24
C SER A 428 5.23 -23.39 -3.29
N LEU A 429 5.32 -24.27 -2.28
CA LEU A 429 6.51 -24.36 -1.41
C LEU A 429 7.79 -24.68 -2.22
N THR A 430 7.64 -25.43 -3.30
CA THR A 430 8.71 -25.78 -4.23
C THR A 430 9.14 -24.60 -5.11
N ARG A 431 8.30 -23.57 -5.25
CA ARG A 431 8.44 -22.38 -6.12
C ARG A 431 8.84 -22.76 -7.55
N GLN A 432 7.87 -22.75 -8.46
CA GLN A 432 8.12 -23.10 -9.85
C GLN A 432 9.06 -22.10 -10.53
N VAL A 433 9.76 -22.54 -11.57
CA VAL A 433 10.55 -21.64 -12.40
C VAL A 433 9.70 -21.16 -13.57
N VAL A 434 9.65 -19.85 -13.72
CA VAL A 434 8.99 -19.16 -14.83
C VAL A 434 10.01 -18.42 -15.66
N GLU A 435 9.62 -18.13 -16.89
CA GLU A 435 10.40 -17.32 -17.81
C GLU A 435 9.96 -15.88 -17.73
N LEU A 436 10.93 -15.00 -17.51
CA LEU A 436 10.72 -13.58 -17.43
C LEU A 436 11.42 -12.91 -18.60
N ASP A 437 10.63 -12.27 -19.47
CA ASP A 437 11.16 -11.41 -20.52
C ASP A 437 11.86 -10.20 -19.89
N ILE A 438 13.06 -9.89 -20.35
CA ILE A 438 13.85 -8.72 -19.90
C ILE A 438 14.09 -7.71 -21.03
N GLY A 439 13.41 -7.88 -22.16
CA GLY A 439 13.52 -7.06 -23.37
C GLY A 439 14.46 -7.64 -24.43
N ASP A 440 14.36 -7.09 -25.64
CA ASP A 440 15.23 -7.41 -26.78
C ASP A 440 15.21 -8.90 -27.20
N GLY A 441 14.09 -9.58 -26.97
CA GLY A 441 13.95 -11.02 -27.23
C GLY A 441 14.74 -11.90 -26.25
N GLN A 442 15.27 -11.33 -25.16
CA GLN A 442 15.96 -12.06 -24.11
C GLN A 442 15.00 -12.35 -22.95
N SER A 443 15.18 -13.53 -22.36
CA SER A 443 14.45 -13.96 -21.19
C SER A 443 15.39 -14.57 -20.16
N ILE A 444 14.97 -14.54 -18.91
CA ILE A 444 15.67 -15.15 -17.79
C ILE A 444 14.74 -16.06 -17.01
N LYS A 445 15.30 -17.12 -16.43
CA LYS A 445 14.56 -18.04 -15.57
C LYS A 445 14.56 -17.51 -14.13
N VAL A 446 13.37 -17.35 -13.55
CA VAL A 446 13.19 -16.88 -12.17
C VAL A 446 12.22 -17.78 -11.42
N ALA A 447 12.38 -17.89 -10.12
CA ALA A 447 11.47 -18.65 -9.28
C ALA A 447 10.22 -17.83 -8.93
N GLU A 448 9.06 -18.47 -8.90
CA GLU A 448 7.82 -17.84 -8.46
C GLU A 448 7.94 -17.35 -7.02
N THR A 449 7.50 -16.13 -6.77
CA THR A 449 7.59 -15.46 -5.47
C THR A 449 6.51 -14.40 -5.36
N PHE A 450 5.99 -14.20 -4.15
CA PHE A 450 5.13 -13.09 -3.80
C PHE A 450 5.95 -11.81 -3.63
N VAL A 451 5.81 -10.86 -4.56
CA VAL A 451 6.71 -9.69 -4.66
C VAL A 451 6.17 -8.41 -4.01
N LYS A 452 5.00 -8.47 -3.35
CA LYS A 452 4.31 -7.28 -2.81
C LYS A 452 5.19 -6.47 -1.86
N ASP A 453 5.94 -7.13 -0.99
CA ASP A 453 6.80 -6.42 -0.03
C ASP A 453 7.98 -5.70 -0.70
N ALA A 454 8.38 -6.12 -1.91
CA ALA A 454 9.41 -5.41 -2.63
C ALA A 454 8.88 -4.04 -3.09
N ILE A 455 7.64 -4.01 -3.59
CA ILE A 455 6.94 -2.80 -4.03
C ILE A 455 6.88 -1.74 -2.92
N TYR A 456 6.70 -2.17 -1.66
CA TYR A 456 6.68 -1.26 -0.51
C TYR A 456 8.01 -0.54 -0.32
N PHE A 457 9.09 -1.30 -0.37
CA PHE A 457 10.44 -0.75 -0.24
C PHE A 457 10.81 0.13 -1.44
N GLU A 458 10.44 -0.25 -2.66
CA GLU A 458 10.66 0.60 -3.84
C GLU A 458 9.93 1.93 -3.76
N GLY A 459 8.64 1.88 -3.37
CA GLY A 459 7.83 3.06 -3.14
C GLY A 459 8.48 4.01 -2.16
N PHE A 460 8.98 3.46 -1.03
CA PHE A 460 9.75 4.21 -0.05
C PHE A 460 11.02 4.83 -0.64
N ILE A 461 11.89 4.05 -1.28
CA ILE A 461 13.16 4.56 -1.83
C ILE A 461 12.90 5.67 -2.86
N LYS A 462 11.92 5.46 -3.74
CA LYS A 462 11.55 6.42 -4.79
C LYS A 462 11.03 7.73 -4.21
N LEU A 463 10.06 7.66 -3.28
CA LEU A 463 9.51 8.85 -2.63
C LEU A 463 10.55 9.54 -1.76
N ARG A 464 11.35 8.80 -1.01
CA ARG A 464 12.46 9.37 -0.23
C ARG A 464 13.40 10.15 -1.14
N ASN A 465 13.89 9.55 -2.23
CA ASN A 465 14.78 10.24 -3.16
C ASN A 465 14.13 11.49 -3.73
N PHE A 466 12.86 11.40 -4.13
CA PHE A 466 12.12 12.56 -4.62
C PHE A 466 12.04 13.69 -3.57
N PHE A 467 11.66 13.37 -2.33
CA PHE A 467 11.57 14.36 -1.25
C PHE A 467 12.93 15.00 -1.00
N MET A 468 13.99 14.19 -0.95
CA MET A 468 15.36 14.67 -0.77
C MET A 468 15.76 15.60 -1.92
N GLU A 469 15.46 15.27 -3.16
CA GLU A 469 15.77 16.17 -4.28
C GLU A 469 14.92 17.45 -4.32
N THR A 470 13.82 17.51 -3.56
CA THR A 470 12.85 18.61 -3.61
C THR A 470 12.98 19.57 -2.42
N VAL A 471 13.65 19.17 -1.32
CA VAL A 471 13.74 20.05 -0.15
C VAL A 471 14.50 21.35 -0.44
N PRO A 472 14.00 22.51 0.03
CA PRO A 472 14.68 23.78 -0.19
C PRO A 472 15.94 23.85 0.68
N LEU A 473 17.10 23.99 0.04
CA LEU A 473 18.41 24.06 0.69
C LEU A 473 19.23 25.23 0.14
N LEU A 474 20.27 25.64 0.87
CA LEU A 474 21.20 26.67 0.38
C LEU A 474 22.14 26.07 -0.67
N GLU A 475 22.60 26.86 -1.66
CA GLU A 475 23.46 26.41 -2.76
C GLU A 475 24.71 25.62 -2.29
N LYS A 476 25.36 26.06 -1.21
CA LYS A 476 26.52 25.38 -0.59
C LYS A 476 26.21 24.02 0.06
N GLU A 477 24.94 23.65 0.14
CA GLU A 477 24.45 22.42 0.77
C GLU A 477 24.15 21.32 -0.25
N VAL A 478 24.29 21.67 -1.53
CA VAL A 478 24.10 20.81 -2.70
C VAL A 478 25.44 20.75 -3.45
N ASP A 479 25.84 19.56 -3.90
CA ASP A 479 27.05 19.38 -4.71
C ASP A 479 26.81 19.74 -6.19
N GLU A 480 27.88 19.74 -7.00
CA GLU A 480 27.82 20.05 -8.43
C GLU A 480 26.92 19.10 -9.23
N GLN A 481 26.61 17.92 -8.68
CA GLN A 481 25.73 16.92 -9.26
C GLN A 481 24.29 17.02 -8.73
N GLY A 482 23.96 18.07 -7.97
CA GLY A 482 22.62 18.30 -7.43
C GLY A 482 22.29 17.47 -6.19
N ASN A 483 23.27 16.77 -5.58
CA ASN A 483 23.00 15.94 -4.42
C ASN A 483 23.13 16.73 -3.11
N ILE A 484 22.21 16.46 -2.19
CA ILE A 484 22.32 16.99 -0.83
C ILE A 484 23.51 16.35 -0.13
N SER A 485 24.34 17.17 0.50
CA SER A 485 25.46 16.70 1.30
C SER A 485 25.44 17.27 2.71
N ILE A 486 25.46 16.39 3.72
CA ILE A 486 25.81 16.72 5.10
C ILE A 486 27.25 16.27 5.32
N HIS A 487 28.20 17.22 5.39
CA HIS A 487 29.63 16.92 5.59
C HIS A 487 30.24 15.96 4.56
N GLY A 488 29.89 16.09 3.28
CA GLY A 488 30.41 15.21 2.24
C GLY A 488 29.66 13.88 2.12
N LYS A 489 28.58 13.65 2.88
CA LYS A 489 27.75 12.44 2.82
C LYS A 489 26.30 12.78 2.45
N LYS A 490 25.70 12.01 1.54
CA LYS A 490 24.27 12.14 1.26
C LYS A 490 23.48 11.78 2.53
N PRO A 491 22.56 12.63 3.01
CA PRO A 491 21.73 12.26 4.14
C PRO A 491 20.84 11.09 3.77
N GLU A 492 20.66 10.17 4.72
CA GLU A 492 19.88 8.94 4.52
C GLU A 492 18.40 9.12 4.94
N ASP A 493 18.11 10.09 5.80
CA ASP A 493 16.79 10.42 6.36
C ASP A 493 16.54 11.93 6.50
N PHE A 494 15.35 12.26 6.99
CA PHE A 494 14.97 13.58 7.48
C PHE A 494 15.48 13.84 8.91
N SER A 495 16.78 13.61 9.15
CA SER A 495 17.40 13.93 10.44
C SER A 495 17.06 15.35 10.90
N THR A 496 17.05 15.56 12.23
CA THR A 496 16.86 16.90 12.82
C THR A 496 17.81 17.92 12.20
N ARG A 497 19.02 17.49 11.83
CA ARG A 497 19.99 18.34 11.16
C ARG A 497 19.58 18.74 9.75
N LEU A 498 19.07 17.81 8.94
CA LEU A 498 18.54 18.14 7.62
C LEU A 498 17.35 19.09 7.76
N LEU A 499 16.41 18.79 8.65
CA LEU A 499 15.25 19.65 8.93
C LEU A 499 15.68 21.07 9.34
N ALA A 500 16.68 21.20 10.20
CA ALA A 500 17.21 22.51 10.59
C ALA A 500 17.82 23.29 9.40
N ARG A 501 18.47 22.60 8.45
CA ARG A 501 19.03 23.25 7.24
C ARG A 501 17.93 23.71 6.30
N VAL A 502 16.93 22.86 6.08
CA VAL A 502 15.74 23.19 5.28
C VAL A 502 15.01 24.39 5.88
N GLY A 503 14.70 24.35 7.17
CA GLY A 503 14.03 25.46 7.85
C GLY A 503 14.87 26.75 7.83
N ARG A 504 16.19 26.65 7.97
CA ARG A 504 17.09 27.80 7.81
C ARG A 504 17.01 28.38 6.39
N ALA A 505 17.06 27.54 5.36
CA ALA A 505 16.99 28.00 3.96
C ALA A 505 15.68 28.76 3.70
N ILE A 506 14.54 28.20 4.15
CA ILE A 506 13.22 28.83 4.05
C ILE A 506 13.17 30.15 4.82
N ALA A 507 13.70 30.19 6.04
CA ALA A 507 13.74 31.41 6.84
C ALA A 507 14.57 32.51 6.16
N MET A 508 15.70 32.15 5.54
CA MET A 508 16.53 33.09 4.78
C MET A 508 15.82 33.60 3.52
N GLN A 509 15.05 32.76 2.83
CA GLN A 509 14.23 33.17 1.67
C GLN A 509 13.08 34.10 2.07
N LYS A 510 12.31 33.73 3.10
CA LYS A 510 11.15 34.51 3.58
C LYS A 510 11.57 35.84 4.22
N GLN A 511 12.83 35.99 4.63
CA GLN A 511 13.26 37.15 5.38
C GLN A 511 14.65 37.70 4.99
N ALA A 512 14.59 38.70 4.09
CA ALA A 512 15.20 40.02 4.30
C ALA A 512 14.63 40.79 5.53
N LYS A 513 14.02 40.10 6.52
CA LYS A 513 13.36 40.68 7.72
C LYS A 513 13.73 40.02 9.07
N TYR A 514 14.58 38.99 9.13
CA TYR A 514 14.97 38.30 10.40
C TYR A 514 16.28 38.90 10.92
N VAL A 515 16.61 40.11 10.44
CA VAL A 515 17.77 40.88 10.88
C VAL A 515 17.30 41.82 11.97
N GLY A 516 17.37 41.31 13.21
CA GLY A 516 17.14 42.10 14.41
C GLY A 516 17.75 41.54 15.68
N ALA A 517 18.60 40.51 15.62
CA ALA A 517 19.20 39.92 16.82
C ALA A 517 20.72 40.14 16.83
N LYS A 518 21.15 41.31 17.28
CA LYS A 518 22.56 41.62 17.56
C LYS A 518 23.12 40.90 18.81
N ASP A 519 22.30 40.14 19.55
CA ASP A 519 22.70 39.40 20.76
C ASP A 519 22.48 37.88 20.63
N LEU A 520 23.31 37.24 19.80
CA LEU A 520 23.28 35.81 19.48
C LEU A 520 24.30 34.99 20.30
N HIS A 521 24.53 35.33 21.57
CA HIS A 521 25.65 34.76 22.34
C HIS A 521 25.29 33.75 23.44
N SER A 522 24.00 33.47 23.70
CA SER A 522 23.61 32.46 24.71
C SER A 522 23.31 31.09 24.06
N PHE A 523 23.79 29.99 24.69
CA PHE A 523 23.51 28.61 24.27
C PHE A 523 22.00 28.30 24.24
N LYS A 524 21.23 28.85 25.20
CA LYS A 524 19.77 28.71 25.24
C LYS A 524 19.10 29.35 24.03
N THR A 525 19.58 30.52 23.59
CA THR A 525 19.10 31.21 22.38
C THR A 525 19.40 30.38 21.13
N MET A 526 20.62 29.81 21.03
CA MET A 526 21.00 28.96 19.89
C MET A 526 20.16 27.68 19.80
N LYS A 527 19.92 26.99 20.92
CA LYS A 527 19.06 25.79 20.96
C LYS A 527 17.62 26.12 20.55
N THR A 528 17.10 27.26 21.00
CA THR A 528 15.76 27.73 20.64
C THR A 528 15.65 28.00 19.13
N ILE A 529 16.63 28.69 18.55
CA ILE A 529 16.69 28.97 17.11
C ILE A 529 16.82 27.68 16.29
N TYR A 530 17.69 26.76 16.71
CA TYR A 530 17.84 25.47 16.06
C TYR A 530 16.52 24.71 16.02
N ASN A 531 15.83 24.59 17.17
CA ASN A 531 14.54 23.93 17.25
C ASN A 531 13.46 24.63 16.39
N ALA A 532 13.49 25.96 16.30
CA ALA A 532 12.60 26.70 15.41
C ALA A 532 12.85 26.35 13.94
N TYR A 533 14.12 26.23 13.52
CA TYR A 533 14.45 25.76 12.16
C TYR A 533 14.05 24.31 11.92
N VAL A 534 14.27 23.41 12.89
CA VAL A 534 13.80 22.02 12.77
C VAL A 534 12.28 22.00 12.55
N SER A 535 11.53 22.77 13.33
CA SER A 535 10.07 22.88 13.19
C SER A 535 9.66 23.41 11.82
N LEU A 536 10.34 24.45 11.33
CA LEU A 536 10.06 25.04 10.02
C LEU A 536 10.39 24.08 8.87
N GLY A 537 11.50 23.36 8.94
CA GLY A 537 11.86 22.35 7.94
C GLY A 537 10.90 21.16 7.95
N ARG A 538 10.46 20.72 9.13
CA ARG A 538 9.43 19.68 9.26
C ARG A 538 8.10 20.13 8.64
N SER A 539 7.66 21.35 8.93
CA SER A 539 6.45 21.92 8.33
C SER A 539 6.54 21.92 6.80
N ALA A 540 7.69 22.31 6.24
CA ALA A 540 7.88 22.30 4.79
C ALA A 540 7.78 20.90 4.18
N LEU A 541 8.32 19.87 4.86
CA LEU A 541 8.14 18.49 4.40
C LEU A 541 6.69 18.02 4.47
N MET A 542 5.96 18.42 5.52
CA MET A 542 4.52 18.15 5.62
C MET A 542 3.76 18.81 4.48
N ASP A 543 4.12 20.03 4.09
CA ASP A 543 3.53 20.75 2.95
C ASP A 543 3.83 20.05 1.62
N ILE A 544 5.06 19.53 1.40
CA ILE A 544 5.35 18.67 0.24
C ILE A 544 4.44 17.44 0.26
N MET A 545 4.35 16.77 1.42
CA MET A 545 3.60 15.54 1.53
C MET A 545 2.12 15.74 1.26
N GLN A 546 1.57 16.88 1.67
CA GLN A 546 0.18 17.25 1.38
C GLN A 546 -0.15 17.17 -0.11
N ASN A 547 0.81 17.47 -1.00
CA ASN A 547 0.57 17.41 -2.44
C ASN A 547 0.26 16.00 -2.95
N PHE A 548 0.70 14.97 -2.22
CA PHE A 548 0.50 13.57 -2.55
C PHE A 548 -0.69 12.94 -1.85
N LEU A 549 -1.25 13.59 -0.84
CA LEU A 549 -2.39 13.08 -0.05
C LEU A 549 -3.74 13.54 -0.62
N VAL A 550 -3.79 13.92 -1.89
CA VAL A 550 -5.02 14.33 -2.60
C VAL A 550 -5.93 13.15 -2.96
N GLY A 551 -5.38 11.94 -2.93
CA GLY A 551 -6.05 10.70 -3.26
C GLY A 551 -5.02 9.56 -3.35
N LYS A 552 -5.52 8.34 -3.53
CA LYS A 552 -4.70 7.14 -3.70
C LYS A 552 -4.29 6.99 -5.17
N LEU A 553 -3.25 7.71 -5.56
CA LEU A 553 -2.69 7.75 -6.92
C LEU A 553 -1.31 7.10 -7.00
N ARG A 554 -0.85 6.82 -8.23
CA ARG A 554 0.57 6.52 -8.45
C ARG A 554 1.42 7.77 -8.33
N PHE A 555 2.68 7.59 -7.94
CA PHE A 555 3.64 8.67 -7.82
C PHE A 555 3.77 9.52 -9.09
N GLU A 556 3.87 8.87 -10.27
CA GLU A 556 3.97 9.53 -11.56
C GLU A 556 2.73 10.37 -11.92
N GLU A 557 1.58 10.07 -11.33
CA GLU A 557 0.33 10.80 -11.52
C GLU A 557 0.26 12.05 -10.64
N MET A 558 1.23 12.26 -9.75
CA MET A 558 1.26 13.39 -8.81
C MET A 558 2.49 14.28 -8.97
N THR A 559 3.31 14.05 -10.00
CA THR A 559 4.42 14.95 -10.35
C THR A 559 3.89 16.23 -11.00
N ALA A 560 4.69 17.30 -11.03
CA ALA A 560 4.29 18.60 -11.58
C ALA A 560 3.80 18.51 -13.05
N ASP A 561 4.39 17.62 -13.85
CA ASP A 561 4.05 17.42 -15.26
C ASP A 561 2.83 16.52 -15.49
N SER A 562 2.18 16.05 -14.42
CA SER A 562 1.05 15.14 -14.51
C SER A 562 -0.19 15.85 -15.07
N PRO A 563 -0.91 15.24 -16.04
CA PRO A 563 -2.18 15.78 -16.52
C PRO A 563 -3.28 15.77 -15.45
N TRP A 564 -3.07 15.06 -14.33
CA TRP A 564 -3.99 15.08 -13.20
C TRP A 564 -3.97 16.39 -12.43
N ASN A 565 -2.90 17.18 -12.48
CA ASN A 565 -2.79 18.40 -11.67
C ASN A 565 -3.89 19.42 -11.97
N GLU A 566 -4.33 19.51 -13.23
CA GLU A 566 -5.45 20.38 -13.63
C GLU A 566 -6.84 19.81 -13.28
N LYS A 567 -6.91 18.56 -12.80
CA LYS A 567 -8.16 17.85 -12.49
C LYS A 567 -8.38 17.63 -11.00
N LEU A 568 -7.31 17.68 -10.21
CA LEU A 568 -7.35 17.43 -8.78
C LEU A 568 -7.82 18.68 -8.04
N ILE A 569 -8.78 18.49 -7.14
CA ILE A 569 -9.30 19.51 -6.25
C ILE A 569 -8.41 19.54 -5.01
N ARG A 570 -7.75 20.67 -4.74
CA ARG A 570 -6.85 20.83 -3.58
C ARG A 570 -7.47 21.68 -2.46
N ASP A 571 -8.47 22.50 -2.79
CA ASP A 571 -9.21 23.27 -1.78
C ASP A 571 -10.08 22.37 -0.89
N GLY A 572 -10.12 22.67 0.40
CA GLY A 572 -10.94 21.96 1.38
C GLY A 572 -10.48 20.54 1.70
N LEU A 573 -9.29 20.13 1.26
CA LEU A 573 -8.67 18.87 1.65
C LEU A 573 -8.24 18.90 3.11
N ILE A 574 -8.20 17.71 3.72
CA ILE A 574 -7.65 17.52 5.06
C ILE A 574 -6.14 17.67 4.97
N GLU A 575 -5.61 18.57 5.79
CA GLU A 575 -4.18 18.84 5.86
C GLU A 575 -3.49 17.83 6.77
N PHE A 576 -2.39 17.23 6.29
CA PHE A 576 -1.60 16.23 6.99
C PHE A 576 -1.15 16.71 8.37
N LYS A 577 -0.72 17.98 8.47
CA LYS A 577 -0.25 18.57 9.71
C LYS A 577 -1.31 18.54 10.83
N ASN A 578 -2.60 18.50 10.49
CA ASN A 578 -3.70 18.54 11.47
C ASN A 578 -3.70 17.32 12.40
N ILE A 579 -3.11 16.18 12.00
CA ILE A 579 -2.96 15.04 12.92
C ILE A 579 -1.94 15.34 14.05
N PHE A 580 -0.93 16.18 13.79
CA PHE A 580 0.13 16.53 14.75
C PHE A 580 -0.17 17.80 15.55
N GLU A 581 -1.17 18.57 15.13
CA GLU A 581 -1.59 19.79 15.81
C GLU A 581 -2.70 19.45 16.82
N PRO A 582 -2.70 20.06 18.03
CA PRO A 582 -3.81 19.94 18.95
C PRO A 582 -5.05 20.59 18.34
N THR A 583 -6.24 20.07 18.67
CA THR A 583 -7.51 20.73 18.30
C THR A 583 -7.53 22.13 18.91
N THR A 584 -7.75 23.14 18.08
CA THR A 584 -8.02 24.49 18.57
C THR A 584 -9.39 24.46 19.25
N SER A 585 -9.39 24.64 20.57
CA SER A 585 -10.59 24.64 21.41
C SER A 585 -11.53 25.79 21.09
#